data_AF-A0A5B7H329-F1
#
_entry.id   AF-A0A5B7H329-F1
#
_cell.length_a   1.000
_cell.length_b   1.000
_cell.length_c   1.000
_cell.angle_alpha   90.00
_cell.angle_beta   90.00
_cell.angle_gamma   90.00
#
_symmetry.space_group_name_H-M   'P 1'
#
loop_
_entity.id
_entity.type
_entity.pdbx_description
1 polymer ?
#
loop_
_entity_poly.entity_id
_entity_poly.type
_entity_poly.pdbx_seq_one_letter_code
_entity_poly.pdbx_strand_id
1 'polypeptide(L)' 'MEICDLFFLTSHSPQGYVKVVKNKAYFKRFQVKFKRRREGKTDYYARKRLVVQAKNKYNTPKHR' A
#
# COMPACT_ATOMS: atom_id res chain seq x y z
N MET A 1 -19.59 1.11 11.45
CA MET A 1 -20.18 -0.23 11.27
C MET A 1 -19.42 -0.88 10.13
N GLU A 2 -18.22 -1.33 10.45
CA GLU A 2 -17.22 -1.78 9.48
C GLU A 2 -17.50 -3.23 9.09
N ILE A 3 -17.29 -3.55 7.82
CA ILE A 3 -17.42 -4.89 7.20
C ILE A 3 -16.43 -5.91 7.83
N CYS A 4 -15.71 -5.52 8.88
CA CYS A 4 -14.66 -6.28 9.55
C CYS A 4 -15.15 -7.11 10.77
N ASP A 5 -16.37 -6.89 11.27
CA ASP A 5 -16.74 -7.36 12.63
C ASP A 5 -17.71 -8.56 12.70
N LEU A 6 -18.00 -9.25 11.60
CA LEU A 6 -18.96 -10.37 11.63
C LEU A 6 -18.46 -11.70 11.04
N PHE A 7 -17.13 -11.90 10.96
CA PHE A 7 -16.57 -13.19 10.52
C PHE A 7 -15.31 -13.62 11.25
N PHE A 8 -15.23 -13.44 12.58
CA PHE A 8 -14.05 -13.91 13.34
C PHE A 8 -14.38 -14.42 14.74
N LEU A 9 -15.36 -15.33 14.84
CA LEU A 9 -15.52 -16.21 16.00
C LEU A 9 -15.73 -17.67 15.58
N THR A 10 -14.90 -18.20 14.68
CA THR A 10 -14.69 -19.65 14.56
C THR A 10 -13.31 -19.93 13.97
N SER A 11 -12.74 -21.09 14.36
CA SER A 11 -11.52 -21.75 13.87
C SER A 11 -10.16 -21.31 14.46
N HIS A 12 -9.89 -21.71 15.71
CA HIS A 12 -8.62 -22.40 15.97
C HIS A 12 -8.70 -23.77 15.27
N SER A 13 -8.11 -23.90 14.08
CA SER A 13 -7.98 -25.19 13.40
C SER A 13 -6.50 -25.60 13.38
N PRO A 14 -6.12 -26.73 13.99
CA PRO A 14 -4.74 -27.22 14.01
C PRO A 14 -4.50 -28.02 12.73
N GLN A 15 -4.15 -27.35 11.63
CA GLN A 15 -3.71 -28.03 10.40
C GLN A 15 -2.29 -27.61 10.04
N GLY A 16 -1.33 -28.46 10.41
CA GLY A 16 0.05 -28.41 9.96
C GLY A 16 1.00 -27.65 10.88
N TYR A 17 2.16 -28.26 11.19
CA TYR A 17 3.29 -27.64 11.89
C TYR A 17 3.99 -26.57 11.01
N VAL A 18 3.23 -25.58 10.54
CA VAL A 18 3.76 -24.44 9.77
C VAL A 18 3.30 -23.16 10.44
N LYS A 19 4.27 -22.35 10.87
CA LYS A 19 3.99 -21.05 11.50
C LYS A 19 3.26 -20.14 10.51
N VAL A 20 2.01 -19.79 10.80
CA VAL A 20 1.29 -18.77 10.03
C VAL A 20 1.92 -17.40 10.33
N VAL A 21 2.58 -16.83 9.32
CA VAL A 21 3.30 -15.54 9.43
C VAL A 21 2.36 -14.34 9.26
N LYS A 22 1.34 -14.48 8.41
CA LYS A 22 0.37 -13.41 8.09
C LYS A 22 -0.89 -13.53 8.95
N ASN A 23 -0.75 -13.33 10.25
CA ASN A 23 -1.86 -13.38 11.21
C ASN A 23 -2.66 -12.08 11.22
N LYS A 24 -3.82 -12.06 11.90
CA LYS A 24 -4.63 -10.84 12.13
C LYS A 24 -3.77 -9.67 12.68
N ALA A 25 -2.81 -9.98 13.56
CA ALA A 25 -1.87 -8.99 14.10
C ALA A 25 -0.88 -8.42 13.07
N TYR A 26 -0.50 -9.19 12.05
CA TYR A 26 0.38 -8.72 10.96
C TYR A 26 -0.33 -7.67 10.11
N PHE A 27 -1.58 -7.93 9.72
CA PHE A 27 -2.35 -7.02 8.88
C PHE A 27 -2.72 -5.71 9.59
N LYS A 28 -2.87 -5.71 10.92
CA LYS A 28 -3.06 -4.47 11.71
C LYS A 28 -1.89 -3.48 11.60
N ARG A 29 -0.67 -3.96 11.30
CA ARG A 29 0.54 -3.12 11.19
C ARG A 29 0.97 -2.88 9.75
N PHE A 30 0.37 -3.59 8.80
CA PHE A 30 0.80 -3.55 7.42
C PHE A 30 0.32 -2.27 6.72
N GLN A 31 1.26 -1.42 6.34
CA GLN A 31 0.97 -0.22 5.56
C GLN A 31 1.12 -0.49 4.06
N VAL A 32 0.01 -0.37 3.33
CA VAL A 32 0.00 -0.53 1.87
C VAL A 32 0.69 0.64 1.17
N LYS A 33 1.42 0.34 0.09
CA LYS A 33 1.97 1.35 -0.81
C LYS A 33 0.86 1.96 -1.69
N PHE A 34 1.11 3.13 -2.28
CA PHE A 34 0.15 3.82 -3.15
C PHE A 34 -0.33 2.96 -4.33
N LYS A 35 -1.58 3.20 -4.78
CA LYS A 35 -2.29 2.41 -5.81
C LYS A 35 -1.42 2.03 -7.02
N ARG A 36 -0.78 3.01 -7.67
CA ARG A 36 0.03 2.75 -8.89
C ARG A 36 1.32 1.98 -8.63
N ARG A 37 1.86 1.99 -7.40
CA ARG A 37 3.00 1.14 -7.03
C ARG A 37 2.57 -0.30 -6.78
N ARG A 38 1.35 -0.53 -6.27
CA ARG A 38 0.76 -1.88 -6.17
C ARG A 38 0.47 -2.47 -7.55
N GLU A 39 0.00 -1.64 -8.48
CA GLU A 39 -0.20 -2.03 -9.88
C GLU A 39 1.11 -2.12 -10.69
N GLY A 40 2.27 -1.75 -10.12
CA GLY A 40 3.57 -1.77 -10.81
C GLY A 40 3.74 -0.73 -11.93
N LYS A 41 2.74 0.10 -12.21
CA LYS A 41 2.72 1.02 -13.36
C LYS A 41 3.60 2.24 -13.23
N THR A 42 4.04 2.61 -12.02
CA THR A 42 4.81 3.84 -11.83
C THR A 42 5.81 3.76 -10.70
N ASP A 43 7.04 4.13 -11.06
CA ASP A 43 8.03 4.52 -10.09
C ASP A 43 7.86 5.99 -9.66
N TYR A 44 7.60 6.19 -8.36
CA TYR A 44 7.41 7.51 -7.78
C TYR A 44 8.71 8.31 -7.68
N TYR A 45 9.88 7.66 -7.59
CA TYR A 45 11.16 8.35 -7.45
C TYR A 45 11.55 9.06 -8.76
N ALA A 46 11.50 8.33 -9.88
CA ALA A 46 11.67 8.91 -11.20
C ALA A 46 10.60 9.98 -11.49
N ARG A 47 9.32 9.72 -11.18
CA ARG A 47 8.23 10.68 -11.44
C ARG A 47 8.43 12.01 -10.73
N LYS A 48 8.88 12.01 -9.47
CA LYS A 48 9.12 13.24 -8.70
C LYS A 48 10.12 14.15 -9.40
N ARG A 49 11.21 13.59 -9.93
CA ARG A 49 12.26 14.34 -10.64
C ARG A 49 11.77 14.92 -11.98
N LEU A 50 10.89 14.19 -12.66
CA LEU A 50 10.31 14.63 -13.95
C LEU A 50 9.27 15.73 -13.77
N VAL A 51 8.36 15.59 -12.79
CA VAL A 51 7.24 16.52 -12.60
C VAL A 51 7.65 17.80 -11.88
N VAL A 52 8.62 17.73 -10.94
CA VAL A 52 9.04 18.92 -10.19
C VAL A 52 9.65 19.95 -11.13
N GLN A 53 9.17 21.18 -10.98
CA GLN A 53 9.67 22.36 -11.64
C GLN A 53 10.52 23.19 -10.68
N ALA A 54 11.55 23.85 -11.20
CA ALA A 54 12.35 24.76 -10.41
C ALA A 54 11.48 25.96 -9.98
N LYS A 55 11.55 26.35 -8.70
CA LYS A 55 10.65 27.34 -8.10
C LYS A 55 10.76 28.75 -8.71
N ASN A 56 11.87 29.05 -9.38
CA ASN A 56 12.06 30.29 -10.13
C ASN A 56 11.15 30.39 -11.37
N LYS A 57 10.69 29.25 -11.88
CA LYS A 57 9.70 29.17 -12.95
C LYS A 57 8.38 28.83 -12.28
N TYR A 58 7.62 29.88 -11.95
CA TYR A 58 6.37 29.84 -11.19
C TYR A 58 5.31 28.89 -11.78
N ASN A 59 4.18 29.42 -12.26
CA ASN A 59 3.05 28.63 -12.74
C ASN A 59 3.16 28.23 -14.22
N THR A 60 4.35 28.32 -14.82
CA THR A 60 4.51 27.86 -16.20
C THR A 60 4.36 26.34 -16.24
N PRO A 61 3.51 25.77 -17.12
CA PRO A 61 3.28 24.33 -17.16
C PRO A 61 4.51 23.58 -17.67
N LYS A 62 4.79 22.41 -17.08
CA LYS A 62 5.86 21.49 -17.52
C LYS A 62 5.25 20.26 -18.19
N HIS A 63 5.51 20.11 -19.48
CA HIS A 63 5.08 18.94 -20.24
C HIS A 63 6.01 17.74 -19.96
N ARG A 64 5.40 16.56 -19.79
CA ARG A 64 6.06 15.28 -19.46
C ARG A 64 5.43 14.16 -20.27
#